data_AF-A0A0D8CEK2-F1
#
_entry.id   AF-A0A0D8CEK2-F1
#
_cell.length_a   1.000
_cell.length_b   1.000
_cell.length_c   1.000
_cell.angle_alpha   90.00
_cell.angle_beta   90.00
_cell.angle_gamma   90.00
#
_symmetry.space_group_name_H-M   'P 1'
#
loop_
_entity.id
_entity.type
_entity.pdbx_description
1 polymer ?
#
loop_
_entity_poly.entity_id
_entity_poly.type
_entity_poly.pdbx_seq_one_letter_code
_entity_poly.pdbx_strand_id
1 'polypeptide(L)'
;MNTMEINKIVAGVICAVLLVVVVGKVGSALVSPEELEAPVYPFSEDVMAGASAPAAAPAAPAGPEPILAMLASADMGEGEKVFKKCASCHDVEKGGPNKTGPNLYGIVGAAFAHKGDFAYSDGMASHGGNWGFEELNEFLYKPRDYIDGTKMSFGGLKKASDRAAVIAWLNTKSDNPLPFPDPAAAEAVEEAVDEAAAAVEDAVEEAGEAVDAATAQ
;
A
#
# COMPACT_ATOMS: atom_id res chain seq x y z
N MET A 1 -12.49 3.93 -56.16
CA MET A 1 -13.25 2.76 -55.64
C MET A 1 -14.65 2.84 -56.17
N ASN A 2 -15.19 1.73 -56.69
CA ASN A 2 -16.53 1.76 -57.30
C ASN A 2 -17.59 1.83 -56.20
N THR A 3 -18.68 2.56 -56.42
CA THR A 3 -19.81 2.69 -55.45
C THR A 3 -20.33 1.33 -54.98
N MET A 4 -20.30 0.32 -55.86
CA MET A 4 -20.73 -1.05 -55.56
C MET A 4 -19.79 -1.79 -54.59
N GLU A 5 -18.50 -1.44 -54.55
CA GLU A 5 -17.53 -2.03 -53.62
C GLU A 5 -17.65 -1.38 -52.24
N ILE A 6 -17.86 -0.06 -52.19
CA ILE A 6 -18.11 0.68 -50.95
C ILE A 6 -19.39 0.17 -50.26
N ASN A 7 -20.48 -0.04 -51.02
CA ASN A 7 -21.73 -0.53 -50.44
C ASN A 7 -21.60 -1.95 -49.86
N LYS A 8 -20.77 -2.82 -50.45
CA LYS A 8 -20.48 -4.16 -49.92
C LYS A 8 -19.69 -4.12 -48.62
N ILE A 9 -18.69 -3.24 -48.53
CA ILE A 9 -17.89 -3.06 -47.32
C ILE A 9 -18.78 -2.52 -46.18
N VAL A 10 -19.60 -1.50 -46.46
CA VAL A 10 -20.52 -0.91 -45.47
C VAL A 10 -21.54 -1.95 -45.00
N ALA A 11 -22.12 -2.74 -45.90
CA ALA A 11 -23.05 -3.83 -45.53
C ALA A 11 -22.35 -4.90 -44.66
N GLY A 12 -21.10 -5.24 -44.96
CA GLY A 12 -20.32 -6.20 -44.17
C GLY A 12 -20.07 -5.72 -42.74
N VAL A 13 -19.71 -4.44 -42.58
CA VAL A 13 -19.50 -3.84 -41.24
C VAL A 13 -20.80 -3.81 -40.44
N ILE A 14 -21.91 -3.42 -41.06
CA ILE A 14 -23.22 -3.39 -40.40
C ILE A 14 -23.65 -4.80 -39.96
N CYS A 15 -23.49 -5.81 -40.81
CA CYS A 15 -23.81 -7.19 -40.46
C CYS A 15 -22.94 -7.73 -39.31
N ALA A 16 -21.65 -7.39 -39.28
CA ALA A 16 -20.76 -7.81 -38.20
C ALA A 16 -21.17 -7.18 -36.86
N VAL A 17 -21.51 -5.88 -36.86
CA VAL A 17 -21.99 -5.18 -35.66
C VAL A 17 -23.30 -5.77 -35.17
N LEU A 18 -24.26 -6.02 -36.07
CA LEU A 18 -25.54 -6.62 -35.71
C LEU A 18 -25.38 -8.03 -35.13
N LEU A 19 -24.44 -8.84 -35.66
CA LEU A 19 -24.15 -10.16 -35.09
C LEU A 19 -23.61 -10.06 -33.65
N VAL A 20 -22.69 -9.13 -33.37
CA VAL A 20 -22.16 -8.93 -32.01
C VAL A 20 -23.27 -8.53 -31.04
N VAL A 21 -24.15 -7.61 -31.45
CA VAL A 21 -25.29 -7.17 -30.63
C VAL A 21 -26.27 -8.31 -30.36
N VAL A 22 -26.60 -9.11 -31.39
CA VAL A 22 -27.52 -10.26 -31.24
C VAL A 22 -26.92 -11.32 -30.33
N VAL A 23 -25.63 -11.66 -30.49
CA VAL A 23 -24.94 -12.62 -29.61
C VAL A 23 -24.91 -12.12 -28.16
N GLY A 24 -24.65 -10.83 -27.95
CA GLY A 24 -24.70 -10.22 -26.61
C GLY A 24 -26.09 -10.32 -25.98
N LYS A 25 -27.14 -9.99 -26.74
CA LYS A 25 -28.53 -9.97 -26.26
C LYS A 25 -29.11 -11.36 -26.01
N VAL A 26 -28.66 -12.36 -26.77
CA VAL A 26 -28.98 -13.77 -26.55
C VAL A 26 -28.17 -14.32 -25.37
N GLY A 27 -26.91 -13.94 -25.24
CA GLY A 27 -26.07 -14.30 -24.09
C GLY A 27 -26.67 -13.79 -22.77
N SER A 28 -27.13 -12.54 -22.73
CA SER A 28 -27.82 -11.97 -21.56
C SER A 28 -29.20 -12.58 -21.31
N ALA A 29 -29.82 -13.23 -22.29
CA ALA A 29 -31.11 -13.91 -22.12
C ALA A 29 -30.96 -15.39 -21.71
N LEU A 30 -29.83 -16.01 -22.03
CA LEU A 30 -29.53 -17.41 -21.70
C LEU A 30 -28.79 -17.56 -20.38
N VAL A 31 -28.01 -16.56 -19.99
CA VAL A 31 -27.36 -16.49 -18.68
C VAL A 31 -28.26 -15.65 -17.79
N SER A 32 -29.00 -16.32 -16.90
CA SER A 32 -29.60 -15.67 -15.73
C SER A 32 -28.62 -15.82 -14.57
N PRO A 33 -27.70 -14.86 -14.36
CA PRO A 33 -26.96 -14.84 -13.11
C PRO A 33 -27.97 -14.52 -12.00
N GLU A 34 -28.12 -15.42 -11.03
CA GLU A 34 -28.89 -15.11 -9.83
C GLU A 34 -28.07 -14.09 -9.03
N GLU A 35 -28.37 -12.82 -9.22
CA GLU A 35 -27.84 -11.75 -8.38
C GLU A 35 -28.47 -11.90 -7.00
N LEU A 36 -27.63 -12.07 -5.98
CA LEU A 36 -28.05 -12.14 -4.60
C LEU A 36 -28.73 -10.82 -4.24
N GLU A 37 -29.97 -10.90 -3.78
CA GLU A 37 -30.82 -9.74 -3.47
C GLU A 37 -30.30 -8.91 -2.27
N ALA A 38 -29.29 -9.44 -1.56
CA ALA A 38 -28.47 -8.69 -0.61
C ALA A 38 -27.05 -9.30 -0.50
N PRO A 39 -26.01 -8.48 -0.26
CA PRO A 39 -24.69 -8.98 0.09
C PRO A 39 -24.78 -9.80 1.39
N VAL A 40 -24.12 -10.96 1.42
CA VAL A 40 -24.07 -11.87 2.59
C VAL A 40 -23.44 -11.20 3.82
N TYR A 41 -22.76 -10.07 3.63
CA TYR A 41 -22.25 -9.18 4.68
C TYR A 41 -22.98 -7.83 4.62
N PRO A 42 -23.76 -7.47 5.65
CA PRO A 42 -24.43 -6.18 5.69
C PRO A 42 -23.45 -5.08 6.13
N PHE A 43 -23.06 -4.20 5.21
CA PHE A 43 -22.66 -2.83 5.53
C PHE A 43 -23.92 -1.96 5.40
N SER A 44 -24.20 -1.10 6.39
CA SER A 44 -25.44 -0.33 6.48
C SER A 44 -25.67 0.60 5.28
N GLU A 45 -26.93 0.69 4.86
CA GLU A 45 -27.40 1.30 3.60
C GLU A 45 -27.31 2.85 3.55
N ASP A 46 -26.79 3.46 4.61
CA ASP A 46 -26.57 4.90 4.75
C ASP A 46 -25.54 5.44 3.73
N VAL A 47 -24.65 4.59 3.22
CA VAL A 47 -23.56 4.98 2.30
C VAL A 47 -24.00 5.09 0.83
N MET A 48 -25.18 4.54 0.45
CA MET A 48 -25.57 4.41 -0.97
C MET A 48 -26.55 5.48 -1.49
N ALA A 49 -27.03 6.41 -0.66
CA ALA A 49 -28.02 7.41 -1.08
C ALA A 49 -27.43 8.68 -1.76
N GLY A 50 -26.11 8.80 -1.90
CA GLY A 50 -25.43 9.98 -2.46
C GLY A 50 -25.03 9.92 -3.95
N ALA A 51 -25.24 8.79 -4.64
CA ALA A 51 -24.64 8.55 -5.95
C ALA A 51 -25.42 9.17 -7.13
N SER A 52 -25.41 10.50 -7.26
CA SER A 52 -25.58 11.17 -8.56
C SER A 52 -24.88 12.54 -8.63
N ALA A 53 -23.57 12.53 -8.40
CA ALA A 53 -22.64 13.51 -8.93
C ALA A 53 -21.33 12.76 -9.26
N PRO A 54 -20.53 13.19 -10.25
CA PRO A 54 -19.24 12.56 -10.52
C PRO A 54 -18.28 12.95 -9.40
N ALA A 55 -18.40 12.26 -8.25
CA ALA A 55 -17.41 12.29 -7.20
C ALA A 55 -16.14 11.62 -7.75
N ALA A 56 -15.01 12.30 -7.61
CA ALA A 56 -13.71 11.71 -7.84
C ALA A 56 -13.63 10.37 -7.10
N ALA A 57 -13.14 9.32 -7.78
CA ALA A 57 -12.96 8.02 -7.15
C ALA A 57 -12.18 8.18 -5.84
N PRO A 58 -12.63 7.56 -4.73
CA PRO A 58 -11.89 7.60 -3.48
C PRO A 58 -10.48 7.04 -3.73
N ALA A 59 -9.48 7.77 -3.26
CA ALA A 59 -8.09 7.34 -3.37
C ALA A 59 -7.93 6.04 -2.57
N ALA A 60 -7.38 4.99 -3.21
CA ALA A 60 -6.90 3.82 -2.49
C ALA A 60 -5.95 4.25 -1.36
N PRO A 61 -5.90 3.54 -0.21
CA PRO A 61 -5.09 3.94 0.93
C PRO A 61 -3.66 4.24 0.48
N ALA A 62 -3.16 5.42 0.86
CA ALA A 62 -1.91 6.00 0.34
C ALA A 62 -0.63 5.30 0.86
N GLY A 63 -0.73 4.05 1.31
CA GLY A 63 0.33 3.28 1.96
C GLY A 63 0.63 1.93 1.27
N PRO A 64 1.76 1.30 1.58
CA PRO A 64 2.04 -0.09 1.24
C PRO A 64 1.02 -1.05 1.83
N GLU A 65 0.82 -2.16 1.12
CA GLU A 65 0.18 -3.35 1.68
C GLU A 65 0.78 -3.72 3.07
N PRO A 66 -0.08 -4.04 4.05
CA PRO A 66 0.34 -4.44 5.38
C PRO A 66 1.07 -5.79 5.34
N ILE A 67 1.99 -5.98 6.27
CA ILE A 67 2.89 -7.16 6.27
C ILE A 67 2.83 -7.98 7.56
N LEU A 68 2.08 -7.52 8.57
CA LEU A 68 2.14 -8.08 9.92
C LEU A 68 1.77 -9.56 9.96
N ALA A 69 0.70 -9.94 9.27
CA ALA A 69 0.26 -11.33 9.15
C ALA A 69 1.30 -12.24 8.44
N MET A 70 2.20 -11.65 7.63
CA MET A 70 3.20 -12.40 6.88
C MET A 70 4.53 -12.60 7.63
N LEU A 71 4.82 -11.77 8.65
CA LEU A 71 6.12 -11.73 9.32
C LEU A 71 6.51 -13.08 9.95
N ALA A 72 5.56 -13.74 10.61
CA ALA A 72 5.81 -15.01 11.30
C ALA A 72 6.16 -16.15 10.33
N SER A 73 5.66 -16.10 9.09
CA SER A 73 5.89 -17.10 8.04
C SER A 73 6.89 -16.66 6.96
N ALA A 74 7.53 -15.51 7.13
CA ALA A 74 8.37 -14.92 6.09
C ALA A 74 9.64 -15.75 5.84
N ASP A 75 10.06 -15.85 4.57
CA ASP A 75 11.27 -16.59 4.18
C ASP A 75 12.53 -15.78 4.52
N MET A 76 13.26 -16.22 5.54
CA MET A 76 14.52 -15.60 5.98
C MET A 76 15.62 -15.64 4.91
N GLY A 77 15.66 -16.70 4.09
CA GLY A 77 16.62 -16.82 3.00
C GLY A 77 16.31 -15.85 1.86
N GLU A 78 15.03 -15.56 1.62
CA GLU A 78 14.64 -14.48 0.71
C GLU A 78 14.97 -13.11 1.31
N GLY A 79 14.74 -12.91 2.61
CA GLY A 79 15.10 -11.68 3.32
C GLY A 79 16.58 -11.33 3.16
N GLU A 80 17.46 -12.31 3.32
CA GLU A 80 18.91 -12.14 3.09
C GLU A 80 19.23 -11.75 1.64
N LYS A 81 18.55 -12.35 0.65
CA LYS A 81 18.73 -11.98 -0.77
C LYS A 81 18.25 -10.56 -1.04
N VAL A 82 17.11 -10.15 -0.50
CA VAL A 82 16.58 -8.79 -0.62
C VAL A 82 17.54 -7.79 -0.01
N PHE A 83 18.15 -8.12 1.14
CA PHE A 83 19.14 -7.27 1.81
C PHE A 83 20.39 -6.99 0.94
N LYS A 84 20.68 -7.80 -0.07
CA LYS A 84 21.78 -7.49 -1.04
C LYS A 84 21.58 -6.15 -1.74
N LYS A 85 20.34 -5.66 -1.85
CA LYS A 85 20.01 -4.31 -2.37
C LYS A 85 20.47 -3.19 -1.40
N CYS A 86 20.67 -3.51 -0.13
CA CYS A 86 21.04 -2.59 0.95
C CYS A 86 22.54 -2.67 1.30
N ALA A 87 23.19 -3.81 1.03
CA ALA A 87 24.53 -4.15 1.50
C ALA A 87 25.67 -3.22 1.00
N SER A 88 25.45 -2.50 -0.11
CA SER A 88 26.38 -1.47 -0.60
C SER A 88 26.43 -0.25 0.30
N CYS A 89 25.32 0.07 0.97
CA CYS A 89 25.19 1.25 1.81
C CYS A 89 25.16 0.92 3.29
N HIS A 90 24.82 -0.32 3.68
CA HIS A 90 24.64 -0.71 5.07
C HIS A 90 25.48 -1.93 5.43
N ASP A 91 25.86 -1.98 6.70
CA ASP A 91 26.34 -3.19 7.36
C ASP A 91 25.26 -3.71 8.31
N VAL A 92 25.33 -4.98 8.68
CA VAL A 92 24.36 -5.66 9.54
C VAL A 92 25.05 -6.55 10.59
N GLU A 93 26.37 -6.58 10.59
CA GLU A 93 27.12 -7.33 11.60
C GLU A 93 27.21 -6.52 12.90
N LYS A 94 27.22 -7.24 14.02
CA LYS A 94 27.30 -6.65 15.36
C LYS A 94 28.62 -5.90 15.51
N GLY A 95 28.52 -4.59 15.76
CA GLY A 95 29.70 -3.70 15.86
C GLY A 95 30.41 -3.48 14.52
N GLY A 96 29.78 -3.83 13.39
CA GLY A 96 30.27 -3.52 12.05
C GLY A 96 30.27 -2.02 11.76
N PRO A 97 30.98 -1.58 10.72
CA PRO A 97 31.15 -0.16 10.42
C PRO A 97 29.85 0.50 9.90
N ASN A 98 29.74 1.81 10.11
CA ASN A 98 28.88 2.65 9.28
C ASN A 98 29.50 2.77 7.88
N LYS A 99 28.67 2.72 6.84
CA LYS A 99 29.08 2.93 5.44
C LYS A 99 28.44 4.23 4.94
N THR A 100 27.93 4.26 3.71
CA THR A 100 27.11 5.36 3.20
C THR A 100 25.86 5.58 4.06
N GLY A 101 25.30 4.51 4.61
CA GLY A 101 24.26 4.51 5.63
C GLY A 101 24.74 3.91 6.96
N PRO A 102 23.96 4.06 8.04
CA PRO A 102 24.31 3.53 9.35
C PRO A 102 24.30 1.99 9.36
N ASN A 103 25.02 1.38 10.30
CA ASN A 103 24.90 -0.04 10.59
C ASN A 103 23.47 -0.37 11.08
N LEU A 104 22.88 -1.45 10.54
CA LEU A 104 21.49 -1.87 10.77
C LEU A 104 21.35 -3.01 11.78
N TYR A 105 22.43 -3.46 12.41
CA TYR A 105 22.36 -4.41 13.52
C TYR A 105 21.54 -3.81 14.67
N GLY A 106 20.49 -4.53 15.06
CA GLY A 106 19.53 -4.14 16.08
C GLY A 106 18.57 -3.03 15.63
N ILE A 107 18.33 -2.85 14.32
CA ILE A 107 17.45 -1.77 13.84
C ILE A 107 15.98 -1.96 14.24
N VAL A 108 15.47 -3.19 14.25
CA VAL A 108 14.07 -3.48 14.57
C VAL A 108 13.81 -3.19 16.04
N GLY A 109 12.88 -2.27 16.30
CA GLY A 109 12.54 -1.74 17.62
C GLY A 109 13.42 -0.59 18.11
N ALA A 110 14.50 -0.24 17.41
CA ALA A 110 15.38 0.84 17.83
C ALA A 110 14.78 2.21 17.52
N ALA A 111 15.18 3.23 18.29
CA ALA A 111 14.78 4.61 18.02
C ALA A 111 15.27 5.07 16.63
N PHE A 112 14.52 5.99 16.01
CA PHE A 112 15.00 6.70 14.83
C PHE A 112 16.32 7.41 15.16
N ALA A 113 17.24 7.42 14.18
CA ALA A 113 18.54 8.06 14.30
C ALA A 113 19.41 7.64 15.53
N HIS A 114 19.26 6.40 16.04
CA HIS A 114 19.91 5.98 17.29
C HIS A 114 21.44 5.78 17.23
N LYS A 115 22.08 5.71 16.05
CA LYS A 115 23.55 5.55 15.95
C LYS A 115 24.22 6.92 16.08
N GLY A 116 24.65 7.27 17.30
CA GLY A 116 25.23 8.59 17.59
C GLY A 116 26.51 8.95 16.83
N ASP A 117 27.16 7.98 16.18
CA ASP A 117 28.35 8.15 15.35
C ASP A 117 28.04 8.30 13.84
N PHE A 118 26.76 8.32 13.45
CA PHE A 118 26.32 8.51 12.07
C PHE A 118 25.66 9.89 11.86
N ALA A 119 26.01 10.56 10.76
CA ALA A 119 25.45 11.87 10.40
C ALA A 119 24.14 11.74 9.62
N TYR A 120 23.02 11.65 10.34
CA TYR A 120 21.67 11.58 9.75
C TYR A 120 21.27 12.84 8.96
N SER A 121 20.20 12.73 8.18
CA SER A 121 19.47 13.90 7.63
C SER A 121 18.63 14.55 8.73
N ASP A 122 18.37 15.85 8.61
CA ASP A 122 17.55 16.58 9.59
C ASP A 122 16.14 15.98 9.73
N GLY A 123 15.51 15.56 8.62
CA GLY A 123 14.22 14.87 8.64
C GLY A 123 14.25 13.59 9.47
N MET A 124 15.18 12.67 9.17
CA MET A 124 15.38 11.43 9.93
C MET A 124 15.70 11.67 11.42
N ALA A 125 16.51 12.69 11.74
CA ALA A 125 16.89 13.01 13.11
C ALA A 125 15.76 13.62 13.94
N SER A 126 14.83 14.32 13.29
CA SER A 126 13.70 14.99 13.94
C SER A 126 12.39 14.18 13.94
N HIS A 127 12.32 13.09 13.16
CA HIS A 127 11.11 12.27 13.02
C HIS A 127 10.58 11.75 14.37
N GLY A 128 11.47 11.26 15.24
CA GLY A 128 11.11 10.69 16.54
C GLY A 128 10.42 9.32 16.43
N GLY A 129 10.28 8.63 17.57
CA GLY A 129 9.68 7.28 17.63
C GLY A 129 10.69 6.14 17.47
N ASN A 130 10.18 4.95 17.12
CA ASN A 130 10.95 3.72 16.97
C ASN A 130 10.66 3.02 15.63
N TRP A 131 11.62 2.24 15.14
CA TRP A 131 11.48 1.38 13.97
C TRP A 131 10.71 0.10 14.31
N GLY A 132 9.38 0.19 14.40
CA GLY A 132 8.51 -0.98 14.45
C GLY A 132 8.39 -1.67 13.08
N PHE A 133 7.54 -2.69 13.00
CA PHE A 133 7.39 -3.46 11.77
C PHE A 133 6.68 -2.64 10.68
N GLU A 134 5.72 -1.83 11.09
CA GLU A 134 4.89 -0.95 10.29
C GLU A 134 5.71 0.24 9.79
N GLU A 135 6.48 0.90 10.66
CA GLU A 135 7.34 2.02 10.25
C GLU A 135 8.41 1.56 9.26
N LEU A 136 8.97 0.36 9.45
CA LEU A 136 9.89 -0.24 8.49
C LEU A 136 9.17 -0.60 7.17
N ASN A 137 7.94 -1.09 7.22
CA ASN A 137 7.12 -1.39 6.04
C ASN A 137 6.94 -0.14 5.17
N GLU A 138 6.47 0.94 5.79
CA GLU A 138 6.24 2.26 5.19
C GLU A 138 7.52 2.84 4.59
N PHE A 139 8.57 2.94 5.41
CA PHE A 139 9.83 3.52 4.98
C PHE A 139 10.47 2.72 3.85
N LEU A 140 10.45 1.39 3.91
CA LEU A 140 11.02 0.56 2.84
C LEU A 140 10.18 0.59 1.58
N TYR A 141 8.87 0.88 1.63
CA TYR A 141 8.05 1.00 0.43
C TYR A 141 8.38 2.25 -0.38
N LYS A 142 8.54 3.40 0.28
CA LYS A 142 8.88 4.67 -0.39
C LYS A 142 9.58 5.65 0.57
N PRO A 143 10.91 5.52 0.74
CA PRO A 143 11.63 6.22 1.81
C PRO A 143 11.52 7.74 1.81
N ARG A 144 11.51 8.33 0.61
CA ARG A 144 11.46 9.79 0.44
C ARG A 144 10.10 10.38 0.77
N ASP A 145 9.04 9.60 0.65
CA ASP A 145 7.69 10.03 0.96
C ASP A 145 7.39 9.83 2.45
N TYR A 146 7.98 8.80 3.07
CA TYR A 146 7.82 8.56 4.50
C TYR A 146 8.63 9.54 5.36
N ILE A 147 9.87 9.85 4.97
CA ILE A 147 10.71 10.85 5.66
C ILE A 147 11.23 11.86 4.64
N ASP A 148 10.58 13.03 4.66
CA ASP A 148 10.98 14.17 3.85
C ASP A 148 12.43 14.58 4.13
N GLY A 149 13.18 14.80 3.05
CA GLY A 149 14.59 15.17 3.13
C GLY A 149 15.52 14.04 3.59
N THR A 150 15.06 12.78 3.63
CA THR A 150 15.96 11.66 3.90
C THR A 150 17.12 11.61 2.90
N LYS A 151 18.34 11.42 3.41
CA LYS A 151 19.55 11.23 2.59
C LYS A 151 19.60 9.85 1.91
N MET A 152 18.69 8.93 2.26
CA MET A 152 18.66 7.59 1.69
C MET A 152 18.10 7.59 0.27
N SER A 153 19.00 7.53 -0.73
CA SER A 153 18.60 7.46 -2.14
C SER A 153 18.23 6.03 -2.58
N PHE A 154 17.12 5.52 -2.08
CA PHE A 154 16.58 4.21 -2.44
C PHE A 154 15.18 4.32 -3.05
N GLY A 155 14.89 3.51 -4.07
CA GLY A 155 13.60 3.53 -4.79
C GLY A 155 12.45 2.83 -4.06
N GLY A 156 12.76 2.08 -3.01
CA GLY A 156 11.81 1.31 -2.23
C GLY A 156 11.60 -0.14 -2.72
N LEU A 157 10.94 -0.93 -1.89
CA LEU A 157 10.54 -2.32 -2.11
C LEU A 157 9.03 -2.38 -2.30
N LYS A 158 8.58 -2.55 -3.54
CA LYS A 158 7.13 -2.50 -3.87
C LYS A 158 6.36 -3.75 -3.47
N LYS A 159 7.01 -4.90 -3.43
CA LYS A 159 6.38 -6.16 -3.05
C LYS A 159 6.30 -6.29 -1.52
N ALA A 160 5.10 -6.55 -0.99
CA ALA A 160 4.90 -6.80 0.43
C ALA A 160 5.74 -7.98 0.94
N SER A 161 5.79 -9.07 0.16
CA SER A 161 6.61 -10.26 0.48
C SER A 161 8.09 -9.94 0.66
N ASP A 162 8.67 -9.06 -0.18
CA ASP A 162 10.08 -8.66 -0.07
C ASP A 162 10.31 -7.85 1.21
N ARG A 163 9.38 -6.95 1.55
CA ARG A 163 9.42 -6.13 2.77
C ARG A 163 9.31 -7.00 4.02
N ALA A 164 8.30 -7.87 4.08
CA ALA A 164 8.10 -8.81 5.17
C ALA A 164 9.34 -9.70 5.39
N ALA A 165 9.88 -10.28 4.31
CA ALA A 165 11.06 -11.15 4.38
C ALA A 165 12.31 -10.41 4.89
N VAL A 166 12.62 -9.22 4.37
CA VAL A 166 13.82 -8.48 4.81
C VAL A 166 13.67 -7.96 6.23
N ILE A 167 12.48 -7.51 6.64
CA ILE A 167 12.21 -7.03 8.01
C ILE A 167 12.31 -8.18 9.00
N ALA A 168 11.69 -9.33 8.71
CA ALA A 168 11.76 -10.52 9.54
C ALA A 168 13.21 -11.01 9.67
N TRP A 169 13.99 -11.01 8.57
CA TRP A 169 15.40 -11.34 8.61
C TRP A 169 16.24 -10.33 9.40
N LEU A 170 16.01 -9.02 9.23
CA LEU A 170 16.69 -7.97 10.01
C LEU A 170 16.40 -8.09 11.50
N ASN A 171 15.20 -8.52 11.89
CA ASN A 171 14.85 -8.77 13.28
C ASN A 171 15.77 -9.83 13.90
N THR A 172 16.20 -10.84 13.13
CA THR A 172 17.19 -11.84 13.60
C THR A 172 18.59 -11.28 13.80
N LYS A 173 18.88 -10.09 13.26
CA LYS A 173 20.17 -9.39 13.38
C LYS A 173 20.17 -8.43 14.56
N SER A 174 19.82 -8.95 15.73
CA SER A 174 19.70 -8.19 16.98
C SER A 174 20.02 -9.09 18.17
N ASP A 175 20.50 -8.49 19.27
CA ASP A 175 20.57 -9.18 20.56
C ASP A 175 19.19 -9.31 21.24
N ASN A 176 18.25 -8.47 20.82
CA ASN A 176 16.89 -8.41 21.35
C ASN A 176 15.89 -8.32 20.19
N PRO A 177 15.65 -9.44 19.47
CA PRO A 177 14.63 -9.48 18.42
C PRO A 177 13.25 -9.22 19.01
N LEU A 178 12.43 -8.42 18.33
CA LEU A 178 11.04 -8.23 18.73
C LEU A 178 10.22 -9.49 18.41
N PRO A 179 9.30 -9.91 19.29
CA PRO A 179 8.37 -10.99 18.97
C PRO A 179 7.49 -10.57 17.80
N PHE A 180 7.25 -11.48 16.85
CA PHE A 180 6.29 -11.22 15.79
C PHE A 180 4.87 -11.17 16.37
N PRO A 181 3.99 -10.29 15.86
CA PRO A 181 2.59 -10.27 16.26
C PRO A 181 1.92 -11.61 15.97
N ASP A 182 0.97 -12.01 16.83
CA ASP A 182 0.06 -13.11 16.51
C ASP A 182 -0.73 -12.73 15.25
N PRO A 183 -0.88 -13.62 14.24
CA PRO A 183 -1.72 -13.36 13.07
C PRO A 183 -3.11 -12.81 13.40
N ALA A 184 -3.74 -13.27 14.48
CA ALA A 184 -5.05 -12.76 14.92
C ALA A 184 -4.97 -11.33 15.50
N ALA A 185 -3.84 -10.96 16.11
CA ALA A 185 -3.59 -9.60 16.56
C ALA A 185 -3.17 -8.68 15.40
N ALA A 186 -2.50 -9.22 14.36
CA ALA A 186 -2.15 -8.50 13.15
C ALA A 186 -3.40 -8.07 12.38
N GLU A 187 -4.39 -8.96 12.24
CA GLU A 187 -5.68 -8.64 11.60
C GLU A 187 -6.47 -7.59 12.40
N ALA A 188 -6.47 -7.67 13.74
CA ALA A 188 -7.15 -6.69 14.59
C ALA A 188 -6.47 -5.31 14.61
N VAL A 189 -5.14 -5.26 14.45
CA VAL A 189 -4.39 -4.01 14.30
C VAL A 189 -4.65 -3.42 12.92
N GLU A 190 -4.73 -4.23 11.87
CA GLU A 190 -5.09 -3.79 10.52
C GLU A 190 -6.50 -3.19 10.48
N GLU A 191 -7.49 -3.86 11.09
CA GLU A 191 -8.86 -3.36 11.24
C GLU A 191 -8.92 -2.05 12.04
N ALA A 192 -8.13 -1.93 13.11
CA ALA A 192 -8.06 -0.70 13.90
C ALA A 192 -7.33 0.45 13.18
N VAL A 193 -6.37 0.15 12.30
CA VAL A 193 -5.68 1.17 11.48
C VAL A 193 -6.59 1.63 10.35
N ASP A 194 -7.37 0.73 9.74
CA ASP A 194 -8.40 1.08 8.77
C ASP A 194 -9.52 1.92 9.42
N GLU A 195 -9.96 1.56 10.63
CA GLU A 195 -10.95 2.34 11.39
C GLU A 195 -10.39 3.73 11.79
N ALA A 196 -9.12 3.81 12.19
CA ALA A 196 -8.46 5.08 12.50
C ALA A 196 -8.23 5.94 11.25
N ALA A 197 -7.93 5.34 10.10
CA ALA A 197 -7.80 6.04 8.82
C ALA A 197 -9.16 6.61 8.38
N ALA A 198 -10.24 5.83 8.52
CA ALA A 198 -11.60 6.28 8.23
C ALA A 198 -12.03 7.43 9.17
N ALA A 199 -11.70 7.36 10.46
CA ALA A 199 -12.01 8.42 11.42
C ALA A 199 -11.22 9.73 11.17
N VAL A 200 -10.00 9.63 10.62
CA VAL A 200 -9.22 10.79 10.21
C VAL A 200 -9.77 11.40 8.93
N GLU A 201 -10.26 10.59 7.98
CA GLU A 201 -10.99 11.09 6.79
C GLU A 201 -12.26 11.85 7.18
N ASP A 202 -13.06 11.30 8.08
CA ASP A 202 -14.32 11.90 8.55
C ASP A 202 -14.06 13.27 9.24
N ALA A 203 -12.99 13.35 10.06
CA ALA A 203 -12.58 14.58 10.71
C ALA A 203 -12.00 15.63 9.74
N VAL A 204 -11.39 15.21 8.64
CA VAL A 204 -10.85 16.11 7.60
C VAL A 204 -11.96 16.62 6.68
N GLU A 205 -12.99 15.81 6.41
CA GLU A 205 -14.19 16.21 5.67
C GLU A 205 -15.03 17.23 6.46
N GLU A 206 -15.26 16.98 7.75
CA GLU A 206 -15.98 17.91 8.64
C GLU A 206 -15.25 19.26 8.77
N ALA A 207 -13.91 19.25 8.81
CA ALA A 207 -13.10 20.46 8.82
C ALA A 207 -13.10 21.20 7.47
N GLY A 208 -13.21 20.49 6.35
CA GLY A 208 -13.32 21.07 5.01
C GLY A 208 -14.64 21.81 4.80
N GLU A 209 -15.75 21.20 5.22
CA GLU A 209 -17.08 21.79 5.08
C GLU A 209 -17.28 23.04 5.96
N ALA A 210 -16.62 23.09 7.12
CA ALA A 210 -16.60 24.27 8.00
C ALA A 210 -15.81 25.46 7.41
N VAL A 211 -14.82 25.22 6.55
CA VAL A 211 -14.00 26.26 5.90
C VAL A 211 -14.70 26.84 4.67
N ASP A 212 -15.44 26.03 3.92
CA ASP A 212 -16.25 26.49 2.77
C ASP A 212 -17.44 27.37 3.22
N ALA A 213 -18.08 27.03 4.34
CA ALA A 213 -19.16 27.84 4.92
C ALA A 213 -18.70 29.24 5.39
N ALA A 214 -17.42 29.42 5.74
CA ALA A 214 -16.86 30.68 6.21
C ALA A 214 -16.42 31.63 5.07
N THR A 215 -16.29 31.12 3.84
CA THR A 215 -15.75 31.89 2.69
C THR A 215 -16.85 32.42 1.75
N ALA A 216 -18.12 32.06 1.99
CA ALA A 216 -19.27 32.43 1.15
C ALA A 216 -20.06 33.69 1.61
N GLN A 217 -19.48 34.56 2.46
CA GLN A 217 -20.06 35.85 2.86
C GLN A 217 -19.27 37.05 2.33
#